data_AF-A0A7W1SH31-F1
#
_entry.id   AF-A0A7W1SH31-F1
#
_cell.length_a   1.000
_cell.length_b   1.000
_cell.length_c   1.000
_cell.angle_alpha   90.00
_cell.angle_beta   90.00
_cell.angle_gamma   90.00
#
_symmetry.space_group_name_H-M   'P 1'
#
loop_
_entity.id
_entity.type
_entity.pdbx_description
1 polymer ?
#
loop_
_entity_poly.entity_id
_entity_poly.type
_entity_poly.pdbx_seq_one_letter_code
_entity_poly.pdbx_strand_id
1 'polypeptide(L)' 'MLTINEIFHSIQGESTFAGRPCVFVRLTACDLRCSWCDTPYAFTEGRKMSLED' A
#
# COMPACT_ATOMS: atom_id res chain seq x y z
N MET A 1 10.35 -10.63 6.77
CA MET A 1 9.14 -10.78 5.94
C MET A 1 8.27 -9.56 6.11
N LEU A 2 7.81 -8.98 5.01
CA LEU A 2 6.80 -7.93 5.00
C LEU A 2 5.44 -8.55 4.64
N THR A 3 4.35 -8.05 5.23
CA THR A 3 3.00 -8.43 4.79
C THR A 3 2.56 -7.39 3.77
N ILE A 4 2.43 -7.82 2.52
CA ILE A 4 2.08 -6.97 1.38
C ILE A 4 0.59 -7.15 1.08
N ASN A 5 -0.15 -6.05 1.04
CA ASN A 5 -1.55 -6.04 0.65
C ASN A 5 -1.66 -6.09 -0.88
N GLU A 6 -0.98 -5.17 -1.58
CA GLU A 6 -0.98 -5.10 -3.04
C GLU A 6 0.31 -4.45 -3.59
N ILE A 7 0.67 -4.83 -4.81
CA ILE A 7 1.71 -4.19 -5.60
C ILE A 7 1.14 -3.90 -6.98
N PHE A 8 1.21 -2.66 -7.43
CA PHE A 8 0.70 -2.26 -8.74
C PHE A 8 1.50 -1.10 -9.34
N HIS A 9 1.47 -0.98 -10.67
CA HIS A 9 2.11 0.10 -11.41
C HIS A 9 1.03 1.07 -11.93
N SER A 10 1.17 2.35 -11.61
CA SER A 10 0.21 3.40 -11.99
C SER A 10 0.90 4.77 -12.03
N ILE A 11 0.11 5.85 -12.05
CA ILE A 11 0.57 7.24 -11.94
C ILE A 11 0.34 7.74 -10.50
N GLN A 12 1.34 8.40 -9.90
CA GLN A 12 1.18 9.06 -8.60
C GLN A 12 0.12 10.17 -8.70
N GLY A 13 -0.89 10.12 -7.83
CA GLY A 13 -2.02 11.06 -7.86
C GLY A 13 -1.79 12.32 -7.02
N GLU A 14 -0.81 12.32 -6.12
CA GLU A 14 -0.73 13.34 -5.06
C GLU A 14 0.66 13.98 -4.89
N SER A 15 0.64 15.19 -4.33
CA SER A 15 1.82 15.96 -3.89
C SER A 15 2.84 16.25 -4.99
N THR A 16 4.11 16.46 -4.62
CA THR A 16 5.22 16.91 -5.48
C THR A 16 5.48 16.00 -6.68
N PHE A 17 5.09 14.73 -6.59
CA PHE A 17 5.33 13.73 -7.64
C PHE A 17 4.06 13.35 -8.41
N ALA A 18 2.95 14.07 -8.20
CA ALA A 18 1.73 13.87 -8.98
C ALA A 18 2.02 13.88 -10.49
N GLY A 19 1.45 12.92 -11.22
CA GLY A 19 1.63 12.74 -12.67
C GLY A 19 2.80 11.83 -13.08
N ARG A 20 3.64 11.37 -12.15
CA ARG A 20 4.77 10.48 -12.47
C ARG A 20 4.40 8.99 -12.44
N PRO A 21 4.90 8.16 -13.36
CA PRO A 21 4.83 6.70 -13.25
C PRO A 21 5.48 6.21 -11.94
N CYS A 22 4.80 5.31 -11.24
CA CYS A 22 5.20 4.83 -9.92
C CYS A 22 4.73 3.39 -9.68
N VAL A 23 5.58 2.57 -9.08
CA VAL A 23 5.17 1.29 -8.49
C VAL A 23 4.78 1.55 -7.04
N PHE A 24 3.54 1.23 -6.71
CA PHE A 24 3.03 1.30 -5.36
C PHE A 24 3.17 -0.05 -4.69
N VAL A 25 3.72 -0.05 -3.48
CA VAL A 25 3.80 -1.21 -2.59
C VAL A 25 3.00 -0.87 -1.34
N ARG A 26 1.78 -1.41 -1.23
CA ARG A 26 0.93 -1.20 -0.05
C ARG A 26 1.20 -2.30 0.97
N LEU A 27 1.60 -1.90 2.17
CA LEU A 27 1.76 -2.81 3.31
C LEU A 27 0.42 -3.08 3.99
N THR A 28 0.33 -4.24 4.63
CA THR A 28 -0.78 -4.60 5.50
C THR A 28 -0.55 -4.07 6.91
N ALA A 29 -1.65 -3.71 7.57
CA ALA A 29 -1.77 -3.19 8.92
C ALA A 29 -1.46 -1.69 9.08
N CYS A 30 -2.22 -1.08 9.98
CA CYS A 30 -2.04 0.28 10.50
C CYS A 30 -2.36 0.21 12.00
N ASP A 31 -1.70 1.01 12.83
CA ASP A 31 -1.97 1.13 14.26
C ASP A 31 -3.16 2.06 14.57
N LEU A 32 -3.61 2.84 13.57
CA LEU A 32 -4.79 3.69 13.66
C LEU A 32 -6.05 3.01 13.10
N ARG A 33 -7.23 3.46 13.53
CA ARG A 33 -8.56 3.00 13.05
C ARG A 33 -9.44 4.18 12.68
N CYS A 34 -8.95 4.99 11.74
CA CYS A 34 -9.63 6.18 11.25
C CYS A 34 -10.96 5.80 10.57
N SER A 35 -12.07 6.44 10.94
CA SER A 35 -13.38 6.21 10.32
C SER A 35 -13.48 6.75 8.89
N TRP A 36 -12.56 7.62 8.50
CA TRP A 36 -12.45 8.23 7.16
C TRP A 36 -11.36 7.59 6.29
N CYS A 37 -10.87 6.39 6.64
CA CYS A 37 -9.93 5.67 5.78
C CYS A 37 -10.66 5.14 4.55
N ASP A 38 -10.16 5.48 3.36
CA ASP A 38 -10.67 5.01 2.08
C ASP A 38 -10.23 3.57 1.73
N THR A 39 -9.22 3.05 2.43
CA THR A 39 -8.58 1.75 2.18
C THR A 39 -8.61 0.84 3.42
N PRO A 40 -9.78 0.59 4.05
CA PRO A 40 -9.84 -0.15 5.32
C PRO A 40 -9.47 -1.64 5.18
N TYR A 41 -9.59 -2.22 3.98
CA TYR A 41 -9.23 -3.61 3.72
C TYR A 41 -7.73 -3.89 3.94
N ALA A 42 -6.87 -2.86 3.79
CA ALA A 42 -5.44 -2.96 4.05
C ALA A 42 -5.10 -3.21 5.54
N PHE A 43 -6.06 -3.09 6.46
CA PHE A 43 -5.82 -3.38 7.87
C PHE A 43 -5.61 -4.87 8.16
N THR A 44 -6.18 -5.76 7.35
CA THR A 44 -6.17 -7.21 7.61
C THR A 44 -5.76 -8.06 6.43
N GLU A 45 -5.95 -7.59 5.21
CA GLU A 45 -5.64 -8.36 4.00
C GLU A 45 -4.17 -8.26 3.60
N GLY A 46 -3.59 -9.36 3.11
CA GLY A 46 -2.26 -9.38 2.51
C GLY A 46 -1.54 -10.71 2.67
N ARG A 47 -0.35 -10.82 2.06
CA ARG A 47 0.49 -12.02 2.08
C ARG A 47 1.90 -11.72 2.59
N LYS A 48 2.50 -12.66 3.32
CA LYS A 48 3.90 -12.54 3.74
C LYS A 48 4.81 -12.77 2.54
N MET A 49 5.75 -11.85 2.32
CA MET A 49 6.78 -11.92 1.28
C MET A 49 8.15 -11.73 1.92
N SER A 50 9.17 -12.42 1.43
CA SER A 50 10.56 -12.11 1.77
C SER A 50 11.08 -10.95 0.89
N LEU A 51 12.25 -10.41 1.22
CA LEU A 51 12.90 -9.37 0.40
C LEU A 51 13.78 -9.99 -0.70
N GLU A 52 13.98 -11.29 -0.65
CA GLU A 52 14.91 -12.05 -1.49
C GLU A 52 14.17 -12.88 -2.55
N ASP A 53 12.84 -12.90 -2.50
CA ASP A 53 11.94 -13.38 -3.56
C ASP A 53 11.73 -12.28 -4.61
#